data_AF-A0A8X6QZE7-F1
#
_entry.id   AF-A0A8X6QZE7-F1
#
_cell.length_a   1.000
_cell.length_b   1.000
_cell.length_c   1.000
_cell.angle_alpha   90.00
_cell.angle_beta   90.00
_cell.angle_gamma   90.00
#
_symmetry.space_group_name_H-M   'P 1'
#
loop_
_entity.id
_entity.type
_entity.pdbx_description
1 polymer ?
#
loop_
_entity_poly.entity_id
_entity_poly.type
_entity_poly.pdbx_seq_one_letter_code
_entity_poly.pdbx_strand_id
1 'polypeptide(L)'
;MACVYWLEEDTKKLWDEMNETARRDLSASRLYYPDCRWDHAVKDWLTLLKSGVVDWRKHSFSHPLFWYCEEEAIIQGNLLLQLSPDDQSRVFRNVIKGLFPHHTKRFCLSQMNAKQFDDVLKEEPLKVYIVLLNPPFHEQLQEIIDRIFTYVSKEDFLNFLLYVVISRIKNECHDYDYVELLKQFWNECPVDFKKYAENSKYFNFLDKALNHDYSSPFKEPNPLGFIFCLLLCI
;
A
#
# COMPACT_ATOMS: atom_id res chain seq x y z
N MET A 1 9.07 6.44 24.14
CA MET A 1 9.79 6.97 22.97
C MET A 1 10.72 5.95 22.35
N ALA A 2 11.76 5.42 23.02
CA ALA A 2 12.67 4.42 22.45
C ALA A 2 11.95 3.21 21.80
N CYS A 3 10.95 2.65 22.48
CA CYS A 3 10.11 1.56 21.95
C CYS A 3 9.41 1.92 20.63
N VAL A 4 9.02 3.19 20.46
CA VAL A 4 8.23 3.65 19.32
C VAL A 4 9.10 3.85 18.09
N TYR A 5 10.31 4.35 18.30
CA TYR A 5 11.32 4.47 17.25
C TYR A 5 12.10 3.18 17.02
N TRP A 6 11.73 2.09 17.70
CA TRP A 6 12.38 0.78 17.60
C TRP A 6 13.90 0.86 17.83
N LEU A 7 14.31 1.73 18.75
CA LEU A 7 15.71 1.86 19.16
C LEU A 7 16.02 0.71 20.12
N GLU A 8 16.44 -0.43 19.56
CA GLU A 8 16.61 -1.68 20.31
C GLU A 8 17.59 -1.52 21.48
N GLU A 9 18.74 -0.91 21.23
CA GLU A 9 19.78 -0.70 22.26
C GLU A 9 19.27 0.19 23.39
N ASP A 10 18.64 1.32 23.05
CA ASP A 10 18.07 2.23 24.04
C ASP A 10 16.93 1.58 24.82
N THR A 11 16.10 0.79 24.14
CA THR A 11 14.96 0.10 24.77
C THR A 11 15.45 -0.95 25.75
N LYS A 12 16.46 -1.75 25.38
CA LYS A 12 17.10 -2.72 26.26
C LYS A 12 17.79 -2.04 27.44
N LYS A 13 18.56 -0.99 27.18
CA LYS A 13 19.24 -0.21 28.22
C LYS A 13 18.25 0.36 29.24
N LEU A 14 17.18 1.00 28.77
CA LEU A 14 16.13 1.54 29.64
C LEU A 14 15.44 0.42 30.45
N TRP A 15 15.18 -0.73 29.83
CA TRP A 15 14.61 -1.88 30.53
C TRP A 15 15.54 -2.39 31.64
N ASP A 16 16.84 -2.52 31.36
CA ASP A 16 17.85 -3.00 32.29
C ASP A 16 18.07 -2.02 33.47
N GLU A 17 17.97 -0.72 33.22
CA GLU A 17 18.03 0.33 34.25
C GLU A 17 16.77 0.40 35.13
N MET A 18 15.62 -0.10 34.67
CA MET A 18 14.38 -0.13 35.45
C MET A 18 14.42 -1.17 36.57
N ASN A 19 14.06 -0.76 37.79
CA ASN A 19 13.84 -1.68 38.90
C ASN A 19 12.57 -2.53 38.71
N GLU A 20 12.44 -3.60 39.50
CA GLU A 20 11.31 -4.54 39.38
C GLU A 20 9.94 -3.89 39.56
N THR A 21 9.83 -2.89 40.43
CA THR A 21 8.57 -2.16 40.67
C THR A 21 8.17 -1.39 39.43
N ALA A 22 9.09 -0.64 38.83
CA ALA A 22 8.84 0.09 37.58
C ALA A 22 8.47 -0.84 36.43
N ARG A 23 9.13 -2.00 36.31
CA ARG A 23 8.79 -3.03 35.29
C ARG A 23 7.39 -3.61 35.52
N ARG A 24 7.00 -3.84 36.79
CA ARG A 24 5.65 -4.28 37.18
C ARG A 24 4.61 -3.22 36.85
N ASP A 25 4.87 -1.96 37.18
CA ASP A 25 3.97 -0.85 36.92
C ASP A 25 3.79 -0.61 35.41
N LEU A 26 4.86 -0.69 34.61
CA LEU A 26 4.75 -0.62 33.14
C LEU A 26 3.90 -1.77 32.57
N SER A 27 4.02 -2.95 33.18
CA SER A 27 3.28 -4.16 32.78
C SER A 27 1.81 -4.14 33.22
N ALA A 28 1.52 -3.49 34.36
CA ALA A 28 0.21 -3.42 34.99
C ALA A 28 -0.56 -2.15 34.61
N SER A 29 0.15 -1.15 34.08
CA SER A 29 -0.37 0.11 33.57
C SER A 29 -1.62 -0.15 32.72
N ARG A 30 -2.77 0.28 33.25
CA ARG A 30 -4.03 0.46 32.51
C ARG A 30 -4.10 1.84 31.86
N LEU A 31 -2.97 2.55 31.69
CA LEU A 31 -2.89 3.73 30.84
C LEU A 31 -2.95 3.27 29.38
N TYR A 32 -4.03 2.57 29.04
CA TYR A 32 -4.36 2.10 27.72
C TYR A 32 -5.56 2.91 27.33
N TYR A 33 -5.31 3.98 26.60
CA TYR A 33 -6.36 4.51 25.77
C TYR A 33 -6.48 3.54 24.60
N PRO A 34 -7.66 2.93 24.35
CA PRO A 34 -7.84 2.00 23.24
C PRO A 34 -7.40 2.56 21.88
N ASP A 35 -7.33 3.90 21.78
CA ASP A 35 -6.93 4.63 20.59
C ASP A 35 -5.47 5.12 20.61
N CYS A 36 -4.70 4.90 21.67
CA CYS A 36 -3.28 5.29 21.75
C CYS A 36 -2.37 4.24 21.13
N ARG A 37 -2.06 4.42 19.84
CA ARG A 37 -1.15 3.58 19.03
C ARG A 37 0.24 3.37 19.67
N TRP A 38 0.69 4.32 20.49
CA TRP A 38 1.94 4.27 21.25
C TRP A 38 2.01 3.11 22.24
N ASP A 39 0.87 2.68 22.76
CA ASP A 39 0.77 1.63 23.77
C ASP A 39 1.04 0.23 23.17
N HIS A 40 0.77 0.04 21.88
CA HIS A 40 1.03 -1.21 21.18
C HIS A 40 2.52 -1.49 20.99
N ALA A 41 3.30 -0.48 20.54
CA ALA A 41 4.74 -0.64 20.38
C ALA A 41 5.40 -0.98 21.73
N VAL A 42 5.00 -0.30 22.81
CA VAL A 42 5.50 -0.60 24.16
C VAL A 42 5.10 -2.03 24.58
N LYS A 43 3.88 -2.47 24.29
CA LYS A 43 3.41 -3.84 24.63
C LYS A 43 4.20 -4.92 23.89
N ASP A 44 4.49 -4.70 22.61
CA ASP A 44 5.28 -5.64 21.81
C ASP A 44 6.71 -5.73 22.37
N TRP A 45 7.34 -4.58 22.66
CA TRP A 45 8.63 -4.54 23.33
C TRP A 45 8.62 -5.22 24.70
N LEU A 46 7.60 -4.97 25.53
CA LEU A 46 7.47 -5.63 26.83
C LEU A 46 7.35 -7.16 26.69
N THR A 47 6.63 -7.63 25.68
CA THR A 47 6.48 -9.07 25.41
C THR A 47 7.83 -9.66 24.99
N LEU A 48 8.55 -8.99 24.09
CA LEU A 48 9.87 -9.41 23.61
C LEU A 48 10.91 -9.42 24.74
N LEU A 49 11.00 -8.34 25.51
CA LEU A 49 11.94 -8.22 26.63
C LEU A 49 11.69 -9.27 27.71
N LYS A 50 10.42 -9.60 28.01
CA LYS A 50 10.07 -10.67 28.95
C LYS A 50 10.38 -12.07 28.42
N SER A 51 10.28 -12.28 27.12
CA SER A 51 10.55 -13.57 26.49
C SER A 51 12.05 -13.93 26.46
N GLY A 52 12.94 -12.95 26.64
CA GLY A 52 14.39 -13.13 26.52
C GLY A 52 14.90 -13.33 25.09
N VAL A 53 14.01 -13.49 24.10
CA VAL A 53 14.33 -13.65 22.69
C VAL A 53 13.89 -12.38 21.95
N VAL A 54 14.81 -11.42 21.80
CA VAL A 54 14.55 -10.17 21.10
C VAL A 54 14.85 -10.34 19.62
N ASP A 55 13.97 -11.05 18.90
CA ASP A 55 13.94 -10.99 17.43
C ASP A 55 12.67 -10.25 16.99
N TRP A 56 12.64 -8.97 17.31
CA TRP A 56 11.53 -8.08 16.97
C TRP A 56 11.29 -8.04 15.45
N ARG A 57 12.34 -8.28 14.65
CA ARG A 57 12.27 -8.30 13.18
C ARG A 57 11.32 -9.36 12.63
N LYS A 58 10.96 -10.38 13.43
CA LYS A 58 9.93 -11.37 13.08
C LYS A 58 8.52 -11.01 13.53
N HIS A 59 8.37 -10.18 14.57
CA HIS A 59 7.08 -9.87 15.22
C HIS A 59 6.47 -8.54 14.77
N SER A 60 7.31 -7.54 14.51
CA SER A 60 6.89 -6.14 14.29
C SER A 60 6.11 -5.91 12.99
N PHE A 61 6.38 -6.69 11.95
CA PHE A 61 5.87 -6.40 10.60
C PHE A 61 4.50 -7.01 10.28
N SER A 62 3.98 -7.86 11.16
CA SER A 62 2.63 -8.44 11.02
C SER A 62 1.54 -7.58 11.65
N HIS A 63 1.89 -6.55 12.43
CA HIS A 63 0.89 -5.75 13.14
C HIS A 63 0.43 -4.55 12.31
N PRO A 64 -0.85 -4.46 11.89
CA PRO A 64 -1.34 -3.35 11.06
C PRO A 64 -1.15 -1.99 11.71
N LEU A 65 -1.31 -1.91 13.04
CA LEU A 65 -1.15 -0.66 13.83
C LEU A 65 0.24 -0.02 13.75
N PHE A 66 1.24 -0.74 13.25
CA PHE A 66 2.59 -0.21 13.03
C PHE A 66 2.65 0.86 11.94
N TRP A 67 1.63 0.89 11.07
CA TRP A 67 1.62 1.64 9.82
C TRP A 67 0.46 2.65 9.77
N TYR A 68 0.15 3.28 10.92
CA TYR A 68 -0.91 4.31 11.02
C TYR A 68 -0.47 5.63 11.72
N CYS A 69 0.83 5.95 11.80
CA CYS A 69 1.33 7.18 12.44
C CYS A 69 1.80 8.25 11.44
N GLU A 70 1.62 9.53 11.74
CA GLU A 70 2.10 10.60 10.85
C GLU A 70 3.64 10.69 10.77
N GLU A 71 4.36 10.20 11.80
CA GLU A 71 5.84 10.08 11.78
C GLU A 71 6.35 8.79 11.08
N GLU A 72 5.46 8.11 10.34
CA GLU A 72 5.68 6.81 9.71
C GLU A 72 6.93 6.71 8.85
N ALA A 73 7.19 7.67 7.96
CA ALA A 73 8.26 7.52 6.98
C ALA A 73 9.65 7.45 7.65
N ILE A 74 9.86 8.19 8.75
CA ILE A 74 11.14 8.20 9.48
C ILE A 74 11.30 6.90 10.26
N ILE A 75 10.26 6.47 10.97
CA ILE A 75 10.28 5.24 11.76
C ILE A 75 10.44 4.03 10.82
N GLN A 76 9.68 3.96 9.73
CA GLN A 76 9.76 2.90 8.73
C GLN A 76 11.11 2.89 8.03
N GLY A 77 11.66 4.06 7.66
CA GLY A 77 12.98 4.15 7.03
C GLY A 77 14.08 3.61 7.93
N ASN A 78 14.13 4.05 9.18
CA ASN A 78 15.11 3.54 10.15
C ASN A 78 14.94 2.05 10.42
N LEU A 79 13.71 1.54 10.42
CA LEU A 79 13.42 0.13 10.62
C LEU A 79 13.90 -0.72 9.44
N LEU A 80 13.58 -0.30 8.21
CA LEU A 80 13.97 -1.00 6.98
C LEU A 80 15.49 -1.07 6.83
N LEU A 81 16.23 -0.02 7.22
CA LEU A 81 17.70 0.01 7.20
C LEU A 81 18.35 -1.03 8.12
N GLN A 82 17.64 -1.48 9.16
CA GLN A 82 18.13 -2.49 10.10
C GLN A 82 17.82 -3.93 9.65
N LEU A 83 17.09 -4.11 8.55
CA LEU A 83 16.70 -5.41 8.04
C LEU A 83 17.71 -5.95 7.03
N SER A 84 17.80 -7.29 6.97
CA SER A 84 18.45 -7.96 5.84
C SER A 84 17.65 -7.73 4.55
N PRO A 85 18.27 -7.81 3.37
CA PRO A 85 17.55 -7.69 2.10
C PRO A 85 16.37 -8.66 1.95
N ASP A 86 16.49 -9.88 2.48
CA ASP A 86 15.42 -10.88 2.43
C ASP A 86 14.25 -10.52 3.34
N ASP A 87 14.53 -9.98 4.52
CA ASP A 87 13.51 -9.49 5.44
C ASP A 87 12.81 -8.25 4.86
N GLN A 88 13.55 -7.32 4.24
CA GLN A 88 12.96 -6.19 3.52
C GLN A 88 11.99 -6.67 2.43
N SER A 89 12.41 -7.62 1.60
CA SER A 89 11.55 -8.19 0.55
C SER A 89 10.27 -8.81 1.11
N ARG A 90 10.34 -9.46 2.27
CA ARG A 90 9.15 -10.00 2.96
C ARG A 90 8.23 -8.87 3.43
N VAL A 91 8.78 -7.82 4.04
CA VAL A 91 8.01 -6.65 4.49
C VAL A 91 7.32 -5.97 3.32
N PHE A 92 8.06 -5.67 2.26
CA PHE A 92 7.54 -5.07 1.03
C PHE A 92 6.35 -5.85 0.46
N ARG A 93 6.49 -7.17 0.30
CA ARG A 93 5.38 -8.02 -0.16
C ARG A 93 4.18 -7.95 0.77
N ASN A 94 4.39 -8.03 2.08
CA ASN A 94 3.29 -7.97 3.05
C ASN A 94 2.57 -6.62 3.01
N VAL A 95 3.32 -5.52 2.91
CA VAL A 95 2.76 -4.16 2.84
C VAL A 95 1.94 -3.96 1.57
N ILE A 96 2.45 -4.41 0.42
CA ILE A 96 1.71 -4.28 -0.84
C ILE A 96 0.47 -5.19 -0.84
N LYS A 97 0.58 -6.43 -0.33
CA LYS A 97 -0.52 -7.39 -0.26
C LYS A 97 -1.62 -7.00 0.71
N GLY A 98 -1.25 -6.42 1.85
CA GLY A 98 -2.14 -6.12 2.96
C GLY A 98 -2.96 -4.85 2.79
N LEU A 99 -3.83 -4.63 3.77
CA LEU A 99 -4.71 -3.45 3.88
C LEU A 99 -3.97 -2.27 4.53
N PHE A 100 -2.83 -1.89 3.94
CA PHE A 100 -2.02 -0.77 4.40
C PHE A 100 -2.41 0.53 3.69
N PRO A 101 -2.28 1.70 4.35
CA PRO A 101 -2.52 2.99 3.71
C PRO A 101 -1.66 3.21 2.45
N HIS A 102 -2.18 3.96 1.48
CA HIS A 102 -1.47 4.23 0.23
C HIS A 102 -0.14 4.95 0.42
N HIS A 103 0.01 5.81 1.43
CA HIS A 103 1.30 6.48 1.70
C HIS A 103 2.36 5.49 2.16
N THR A 104 2.00 4.51 2.99
CA THR A 104 2.87 3.42 3.42
C THR A 104 3.32 2.54 2.25
N LYS A 105 2.37 2.15 1.38
CA LYS A 105 2.66 1.38 0.17
C LYS A 105 3.61 2.15 -0.75
N ARG A 106 3.38 3.45 -0.96
CA ARG A 106 4.25 4.36 -1.74
C ARG A 106 5.66 4.45 -1.15
N PHE A 107 5.76 4.63 0.16
CA PHE A 107 7.04 4.63 0.84
C PHE A 107 7.79 3.32 0.61
N CYS A 108 7.13 2.17 0.80
CA CYS A 108 7.76 0.88 0.56
C CYS A 108 8.25 0.72 -0.88
N LEU A 109 7.44 1.08 -1.89
CA LEU A 109 7.86 1.03 -3.31
C LEU A 109 9.10 1.88 -3.57
N SER A 110 9.20 3.08 -2.98
CA SER A 110 10.34 3.97 -3.18
C SER A 110 11.64 3.46 -2.53
N GLN A 111 11.54 2.55 -1.57
CA GLN A 111 12.70 1.93 -0.91
C GLN A 111 13.15 0.62 -1.59
N MET A 112 12.38 0.08 -2.54
CA MET A 112 12.73 -1.18 -3.20
C MET A 112 13.88 -0.98 -4.19
N ASN A 113 14.79 -1.93 -4.22
CA ASN A 113 15.68 -2.06 -5.39
C ASN A 113 14.93 -2.68 -6.58
N ALA A 114 15.53 -2.62 -7.77
CA ALA A 114 14.92 -3.10 -9.01
C ALA A 114 14.43 -4.56 -8.93
N LYS A 115 15.21 -5.45 -8.31
CA LYS A 115 14.83 -6.87 -8.16
C LYS A 115 13.61 -7.03 -7.24
N GLN A 116 13.61 -6.34 -6.10
CA GLN A 116 12.50 -6.37 -5.15
C GLN A 116 11.22 -5.84 -5.77
N PHE A 117 11.32 -4.73 -6.51
CA PHE A 117 10.21 -4.14 -7.23
C PHE A 117 9.65 -5.11 -8.28
N ASP A 118 10.52 -5.74 -9.07
CA ASP A 118 10.13 -6.70 -10.10
C ASP A 118 9.42 -7.93 -9.52
N ASP A 119 9.90 -8.45 -8.38
CA ASP A 119 9.29 -9.57 -7.69
C ASP A 119 7.89 -9.19 -7.17
N VAL A 120 7.74 -8.00 -6.59
CA VAL A 120 6.44 -7.50 -6.10
C VAL A 120 5.47 -7.22 -7.25
N LEU A 121 5.94 -6.64 -8.35
CA LEU A 121 5.13 -6.36 -9.54
C LEU A 121 4.59 -7.66 -10.17
N LYS A 122 5.40 -8.72 -10.19
CA LYS A 122 4.98 -10.04 -10.67
C LYS A 122 3.90 -10.67 -9.79
N GLU A 123 4.02 -10.53 -8.48
CA GLU A 123 3.11 -11.14 -7.52
C GLU A 123 1.78 -10.37 -7.39
N GLU A 124 1.83 -9.04 -7.38
CA GLU A 124 0.66 -8.18 -7.09
C GLU A 124 0.57 -6.99 -8.05
N PRO A 125 0.49 -7.23 -9.37
CA PRO A 125 0.59 -6.16 -10.36
C PRO A 125 -0.44 -5.06 -10.12
N LEU A 126 -1.74 -5.41 -10.01
CA LEU A 126 -2.81 -4.43 -9.82
C LEU A 126 -2.61 -3.52 -8.61
N LYS A 127 -2.16 -4.06 -7.48
CA LYS A 127 -1.93 -3.26 -6.27
C LYS A 127 -0.78 -2.28 -6.46
N VAL A 128 0.29 -2.69 -7.15
CA VAL A 128 1.39 -1.79 -7.51
C VAL A 128 0.87 -0.65 -8.40
N TYR A 129 0.09 -0.95 -9.45
CA TYR A 129 -0.49 0.08 -10.32
C TYR A 129 -1.40 1.05 -9.58
N ILE A 130 -2.29 0.55 -8.71
CA ILE A 130 -3.16 1.40 -7.90
C ILE A 130 -2.35 2.35 -7.02
N VAL A 131 -1.22 1.89 -6.47
CA VAL A 131 -0.33 2.72 -5.65
C VAL A 131 0.35 3.79 -6.52
N LEU A 132 0.87 3.42 -7.69
CA LEU A 132 1.56 4.31 -8.63
C LEU A 132 0.61 5.29 -9.37
N LEU A 133 -0.68 5.00 -9.41
CA LEU A 133 -1.72 5.92 -9.93
C LEU A 133 -1.83 7.20 -9.09
N ASN A 134 -1.32 7.20 -7.86
CA ASN A 134 -1.34 8.39 -7.01
C ASN A 134 -0.08 9.25 -7.24
N PRO A 135 -0.20 10.59 -7.24
CA PRO A 135 0.96 11.46 -7.25
C PRO A 135 1.96 11.11 -6.13
N PRO A 136 3.27 11.30 -6.36
CA PRO A 136 3.91 11.83 -7.58
C PRO A 136 4.36 10.76 -8.60
N PHE A 137 3.82 9.53 -8.55
CA PHE A 137 4.45 8.37 -9.20
C PHE A 137 4.07 8.12 -10.68
N HIS A 138 3.50 9.11 -11.37
CA HIS A 138 3.03 8.93 -12.75
C HIS A 138 4.13 8.63 -13.77
N GLU A 139 5.34 9.19 -13.59
CA GLU A 139 6.47 8.88 -14.48
C GLU A 139 6.86 7.40 -14.35
N GLN A 140 6.96 6.89 -13.12
CA GLN A 140 7.23 5.47 -12.87
C GLN A 140 6.11 4.57 -13.41
N LEU A 141 4.85 5.03 -13.34
CA LEU A 141 3.71 4.32 -13.90
C LEU A 141 3.87 4.14 -15.42
N GLN A 142 4.31 5.18 -16.13
CA GLN A 142 4.57 5.13 -17.57
C GLN A 142 5.73 4.19 -17.90
N GLU A 143 6.80 4.17 -17.10
CA GLU A 143 7.94 3.27 -17.34
C GLU A 143 7.58 1.79 -17.26
N ILE A 144 6.53 1.43 -16.51
CA ILE A 144 6.14 0.04 -16.30
C ILE A 144 4.86 -0.35 -17.02
N ILE A 145 4.25 0.54 -17.81
CA ILE A 145 2.95 0.32 -18.44
C ILE A 145 2.96 -0.92 -19.34
N ASP A 146 3.96 -1.07 -20.20
CA ASP A 146 4.10 -2.23 -21.11
C ASP A 146 4.24 -3.55 -20.35
N ARG A 147 4.82 -3.49 -19.15
CA ARG A 147 5.05 -4.66 -18.30
C ARG A 147 3.74 -5.17 -17.69
N ILE A 148 2.70 -4.33 -17.60
CA ILE A 148 1.43 -4.71 -16.99
C ILE A 148 0.84 -5.92 -17.69
N PHE A 149 0.83 -5.88 -19.02
CA PHE A 149 0.18 -6.87 -19.86
C PHE A 149 0.83 -8.25 -19.76
N THR A 150 2.05 -8.32 -19.23
CA THR A 150 2.75 -9.59 -18.95
C THR A 150 2.22 -10.27 -17.69
N TYR A 151 1.73 -9.51 -16.72
CA TYR A 151 1.41 -10.01 -15.38
C TYR A 151 -0.07 -9.96 -15.03
N VAL A 152 -0.88 -9.13 -15.70
CA VAL A 152 -2.32 -9.03 -15.44
C VAL A 152 -3.14 -9.87 -16.41
N SER A 153 -4.25 -10.44 -15.91
CA SER A 153 -5.25 -11.02 -16.78
C SER A 153 -6.05 -9.93 -17.52
N LYS A 154 -6.77 -10.32 -18.58
CA LYS A 154 -7.66 -9.39 -19.31
C LYS A 154 -8.79 -8.84 -18.44
N GLU A 155 -9.28 -9.66 -17.52
CA GLU A 155 -10.29 -9.28 -16.55
C GLU A 155 -9.73 -8.26 -15.55
N ASP A 156 -8.56 -8.53 -15.00
CA ASP A 156 -7.86 -7.63 -14.09
C ASP A 156 -7.56 -6.28 -14.73
N PHE A 157 -7.12 -6.29 -15.99
CA PHE A 157 -6.90 -5.05 -16.73
C PHE A 157 -8.18 -4.25 -16.93
N LEU A 158 -9.29 -4.88 -17.33
CA LEU A 158 -10.59 -4.22 -17.43
C LEU A 158 -11.01 -3.64 -16.07
N ASN A 159 -10.81 -4.40 -14.99
CA ASN A 159 -11.10 -3.93 -13.63
C ASN A 159 -10.23 -2.72 -13.26
N PHE A 160 -8.96 -2.70 -13.65
CA PHE A 160 -8.10 -1.54 -13.44
C PHE A 160 -8.60 -0.30 -14.20
N LEU A 161 -8.96 -0.42 -15.48
CA LEU A 161 -9.50 0.72 -16.24
C LEU A 161 -10.76 1.29 -15.59
N LEU A 162 -11.68 0.42 -15.21
CA LEU A 162 -12.92 0.81 -14.53
C LEU A 162 -12.65 1.42 -13.14
N TYR A 163 -11.62 0.96 -12.42
CA TYR A 163 -11.15 1.61 -11.20
C TYR A 163 -10.72 3.05 -11.46
N VAL A 164 -9.92 3.31 -12.50
CA VAL A 164 -9.49 4.68 -12.86
C VAL A 164 -10.72 5.55 -13.15
N VAL A 165 -11.66 5.06 -13.95
CA VAL A 165 -12.88 5.81 -14.30
C VAL A 165 -13.69 6.15 -13.06
N ILE A 166 -13.94 5.18 -12.17
CA ILE A 166 -14.82 5.38 -11.00
C ILE A 166 -14.11 6.19 -9.91
N SER A 167 -12.88 5.82 -9.56
CA SER A 167 -12.17 6.40 -8.42
C SER A 167 -11.59 7.78 -8.71
N ARG A 168 -11.25 8.07 -9.98
CA ARG A 168 -10.58 9.32 -10.38
C ARG A 168 -11.43 10.20 -11.25
N ILE A 169 -11.84 9.73 -12.42
CA ILE A 169 -12.54 10.56 -13.42
C ILE A 169 -13.91 10.98 -12.90
N LYS A 170 -14.72 10.01 -12.45
CA LYS A 170 -16.07 10.26 -11.95
C LYS A 170 -16.09 11.05 -10.63
N ASN A 171 -15.09 10.84 -9.78
CA ASN A 171 -14.93 11.60 -8.54
C ASN A 171 -14.29 12.98 -8.76
N GLU A 172 -14.10 13.39 -10.02
CA GLU A 172 -13.54 14.70 -10.38
C GLU A 172 -12.18 14.96 -9.70
N CYS A 173 -11.33 13.93 -9.62
CA CYS A 173 -9.97 14.10 -9.14
C CYS A 173 -9.16 14.91 -10.16
N HIS A 174 -8.63 16.05 -9.72
CA HIS A 174 -7.89 17.00 -10.56
C HIS A 174 -6.38 17.05 -10.24
N ASP A 175 -5.87 16.09 -9.48
CA ASP A 175 -4.44 15.99 -9.16
C ASP A 175 -3.60 15.43 -10.31
N TYR A 176 -4.24 14.88 -11.35
CA TYR A 176 -3.62 14.44 -12.60
C TYR A 176 -4.65 14.37 -13.74
N ASP A 177 -4.19 14.32 -15.00
CA ASP A 177 -5.07 14.09 -16.17
C ASP A 177 -5.34 12.59 -16.35
N TYR A 178 -6.30 12.08 -15.59
CA TYR A 178 -6.66 10.66 -15.61
C TYR A 178 -7.38 10.23 -16.88
N VAL A 179 -8.02 11.16 -17.61
CA VAL A 179 -8.62 10.86 -18.91
C VAL A 179 -7.51 10.60 -19.93
N GLU A 180 -6.49 11.44 -19.98
CA GLU A 180 -5.36 11.24 -20.87
C GLU A 180 -4.59 9.96 -20.51
N LEU A 181 -4.40 9.70 -19.21
CA LEU A 181 -3.83 8.44 -18.74
C LEU A 181 -4.65 7.22 -19.19
N LEU A 182 -5.98 7.29 -19.08
CA LEU A 182 -6.87 6.21 -19.52
C LEU A 182 -6.75 5.99 -21.04
N LYS A 183 -6.66 7.06 -21.83
CA LYS A 183 -6.42 6.99 -23.28
C LYS A 183 -5.07 6.36 -23.59
N GLN A 184 -4.02 6.69 -22.85
CA GLN A 184 -2.68 6.10 -22.99
C GLN A 184 -2.74 4.58 -22.74
N PHE A 185 -3.26 4.17 -21.57
CA PHE A 185 -3.48 2.75 -21.26
C PHE A 185 -4.29 2.04 -22.33
N TRP A 186 -5.35 2.67 -22.83
CA TRP A 186 -6.15 2.10 -23.90
C TRP A 186 -5.35 1.97 -25.18
N ASN A 187 -4.57 2.96 -25.59
CA ASN A 187 -3.82 2.93 -26.84
C ASN A 187 -2.73 1.86 -26.85
N GLU A 188 -1.98 1.73 -25.76
CA GLU A 188 -0.88 0.77 -25.59
C GLU A 188 -1.37 -0.66 -25.33
N CYS A 189 -2.64 -0.81 -24.94
CA CYS A 189 -3.25 -2.09 -24.66
C CYS A 189 -3.21 -3.07 -25.87
N PRO A 190 -2.78 -4.33 -25.66
CA PRO A 190 -2.82 -5.38 -26.67
C PRO A 190 -4.21 -5.57 -27.27
N VAL A 191 -4.26 -5.96 -28.55
CA VAL A 191 -5.52 -6.09 -29.30
C VAL A 191 -6.50 -7.07 -28.65
N ASP A 192 -6.00 -8.16 -28.06
CA ASP A 192 -6.82 -9.17 -27.43
C ASP A 192 -7.38 -8.74 -26.06
N PHE A 193 -6.71 -7.82 -25.37
CA PHE A 193 -7.24 -7.15 -24.18
C PHE A 193 -8.33 -6.12 -24.57
N LYS A 194 -8.10 -5.30 -25.60
CA LYS A 194 -9.11 -4.37 -26.15
C LYS A 194 -10.39 -5.11 -26.53
N LYS A 195 -10.27 -6.18 -27.32
CA LYS A 195 -11.41 -7.03 -27.70
C LYS A 195 -12.14 -7.61 -26.50
N TYR A 196 -11.42 -8.01 -25.45
CA TYR A 196 -12.05 -8.49 -24.22
C TYR A 196 -12.88 -7.38 -23.54
N ALA A 197 -12.30 -6.18 -23.42
CA ALA A 197 -12.98 -5.03 -22.85
C ALA A 197 -14.20 -4.59 -23.67
N GLU A 198 -14.08 -4.54 -25.00
CA GLU A 198 -15.16 -4.22 -25.96
C GLU A 198 -16.34 -5.19 -25.87
N ASN A 199 -16.08 -6.48 -25.66
CA ASN A 199 -17.13 -7.48 -25.48
C ASN A 199 -17.73 -7.49 -24.06
N SER A 200 -17.20 -6.69 -23.14
CA SER A 200 -17.72 -6.62 -21.79
C SER A 200 -19.00 -5.79 -21.71
N LYS A 201 -19.90 -6.14 -20.79
CA LYS A 201 -21.09 -5.33 -20.48
C LYS A 201 -20.77 -3.92 -19.94
N TYR A 202 -19.51 -3.65 -19.62
CA TYR A 202 -19.03 -2.38 -19.08
C TYR A 202 -18.42 -1.48 -20.16
N PHE A 203 -18.31 -1.94 -21.41
CA PHE A 203 -17.65 -1.19 -22.47
C PHE A 203 -18.27 0.18 -22.69
N ASN A 204 -19.60 0.29 -22.75
CA ASN A 204 -20.28 1.58 -22.93
C ASN A 204 -19.90 2.62 -21.85
N PHE A 205 -19.61 2.17 -20.62
CA PHE A 205 -19.18 3.05 -19.54
C PHE A 205 -17.73 3.48 -19.72
N LEU A 206 -16.85 2.53 -20.11
CA LEU A 206 -15.44 2.80 -20.42
C LEU A 206 -15.29 3.73 -21.65
N ASP A 207 -16.02 3.46 -22.73
CA ASP A 207 -16.01 4.24 -23.97
C ASP A 207 -16.40 5.71 -23.74
N LYS A 208 -17.42 5.96 -22.91
CA LYS A 208 -17.78 7.32 -22.49
C LYS A 208 -16.64 8.02 -21.75
N ALA A 209 -15.90 7.30 -20.91
CA ALA A 209 -14.77 7.87 -20.18
C ALA A 209 -13.57 8.14 -21.11
N LEU A 210 -13.32 7.25 -22.08
CA LEU A 210 -12.29 7.43 -23.11
C LEU A 210 -12.57 8.66 -24.00
N ASN A 211 -13.84 8.98 -24.23
CA ASN A 211 -14.25 10.15 -25.02
C ASN A 211 -14.54 11.39 -24.15
N HIS A 212 -14.19 11.36 -22.85
CA HIS A 212 -14.41 12.50 -21.97
C HIS A 212 -13.40 13.62 -22.23
N ASP A 213 -13.80 14.87 -21.98
CA ASP A 213 -12.99 16.07 -22.20
C ASP A 213 -13.05 17.07 -21.02
N TYR A 214 -13.60 16.66 -19.87
CA TYR A 214 -13.82 17.48 -18.67
C TYR A 214 -14.66 18.75 -18.87
N SER A 215 -15.26 18.96 -20.04
CA SER A 215 -16.15 20.11 -20.31
C SER A 215 -17.45 20.06 -19.50
N SER A 216 -17.80 18.88 -19.00
CA SER A 216 -18.97 18.64 -18.15
C SER A 216 -18.71 17.51 -17.16
N PRO A 217 -19.46 17.40 -16.04
CA PRO A 217 -19.33 16.29 -15.10
C PRO A 217 -19.61 14.92 -15.72
N PHE A 218 -18.91 13.88 -15.27
CA PHE A 218 -19.15 12.51 -15.70
C PHE A 218 -20.39 11.91 -15.00
N LYS A 219 -21.53 11.86 -15.71
CA LYS A 219 -22.86 11.59 -15.11
C LYS A 219 -23.34 10.13 -15.15
N GLU A 220 -22.51 9.18 -15.53
CA GLU A 220 -22.95 7.78 -15.68
C GLU A 220 -23.15 7.08 -14.33
N PRO A 221 -24.21 6.27 -14.15
CA PRO A 221 -24.40 5.49 -12.93
C PRO A 221 -23.29 4.45 -12.77
N ASN A 222 -22.91 4.15 -11.52
CA ASN A 222 -21.90 3.12 -11.27
C ASN A 222 -22.45 1.75 -11.70
N PRO A 223 -21.67 0.92 -12.40
CA PRO A 223 -22.05 -0.46 -12.60
C PRO A 223 -22.14 -1.17 -11.23
N LEU A 224 -23.36 -1.48 -10.78
CA LEU A 224 -23.68 -1.95 -9.42
C LEU A 224 -22.86 -3.18 -8.95
N GLY A 225 -22.46 -4.06 -9.86
CA GLY A 225 -21.63 -5.22 -9.53
C GLY A 225 -20.14 -4.92 -9.33
N PHE A 226 -19.67 -3.73 -9.73
CA PHE A 226 -18.26 -3.39 -9.81
C PHE A 226 -17.69 -2.83 -8.50
N ILE A 227 -18.52 -2.11 -7.72
CA ILE A 227 -18.11 -1.53 -6.42
C ILE A 227 -17.65 -2.63 -5.46
N PHE A 228 -18.27 -3.80 -5.50
CA PHE A 228 -17.86 -4.95 -4.68
C PHE A 228 -16.49 -5.54 -5.08
N CYS A 229 -16.15 -5.58 -6.37
CA CYS A 229 -14.84 -6.07 -6.82
C CYS A 229 -13.71 -5.09 -6.48
N LEU A 230 -13.98 -3.78 -6.54
CA LEU A 230 -13.02 -2.74 -6.12
C LEU A 230 -12.65 -2.83 -4.64
N LEU A 231 -13.63 -3.10 -3.78
CA LEU A 231 -13.41 -3.26 -2.33
C LEU A 231 -12.58 -4.50 -1.98
N LEU A 232 -12.49 -5.48 -2.87
CA LEU A 232 -11.61 -6.65 -2.71
C LEU A 232 -10.18 -6.40 -3.23
N CYS A 233 -9.99 -5.38 -4.08
CA CYS A 233 -8.70 -5.03 -4.66
C CYS A 233 -7.92 -3.98 -3.84
N ILE A 234 -8.59 -3.28 -2.91
CA ILE A 234 -8.04 -2.24 -2.01
C ILE A 234 -7.81 -2.85 -0.62
#